data_AF-A0A101JA84-F1
#
_entry.id   AF-A0A101JA84-F1
#
_cell.length_a   1.000
_cell.length_b   1.000
_cell.length_c   1.000
_cell.angle_alpha   90.00
_cell.angle_beta   90.00
_cell.angle_gamma   90.00
#
_symmetry.space_group_name_H-M   'P 1'
#
loop_
_entity.id
_entity.type
_entity.pdbx_description
1 polymer ?
#
loop_
_entity_poly.entity_id
_entity_poly.type
_entity_poly.pdbx_seq_one_letter_code
_entity_poly.pdbx_strand_id
1 'polypeptide(L)'
;MTSTITLAEALAAGTVVLDGGMSNQLESAGHDLSDELWSARLLAERPEAIAEAHLAYFEAGADVAITSSYQATFEGFAGRGIGQERAAELLALSVELAREAARQAAARGVTRPLWVAASVGPYGAMLADGSEYRGRYGLSVDELERFHRPRLEVLAGAGPDVLALETVPDADEAEALLRAVRGLGVPAWLSYSVAGDRTRAGQPLQEAFALAADVDEVIAVGVNCCVPEDVEGAVETAARVTGKPVVVYPNSGEAWNAESRTWEGRSTFTPEQVRGWRESGARLIGGCCRVGPEAIDSIARTLAAGR
;
A
#
# COMPACT_ATOMS: atom_id res chain seq x y z
N MET A 1 3.55 16.67 -16.08
CA MET A 1 2.21 16.63 -16.70
C MET A 1 1.45 15.54 -15.99
N THR A 2 0.36 15.87 -15.31
CA THR A 2 -0.53 14.85 -14.75
C THR A 2 -1.03 13.97 -15.89
N SER A 3 -1.04 12.65 -15.69
CA SER A 3 -1.63 11.71 -16.65
C SER A 3 -3.05 12.16 -17.00
N THR A 4 -3.38 12.23 -18.28
CA THR A 4 -4.74 12.58 -18.72
C THR A 4 -5.74 11.46 -18.46
N ILE A 5 -5.25 10.24 -18.22
CA ILE A 5 -6.03 9.08 -17.81
C ILE A 5 -5.92 8.89 -16.28
N THR A 6 -7.07 8.73 -15.63
CA THR A 6 -7.17 8.40 -14.20
C THR A 6 -6.69 6.98 -13.93
N LEU A 7 -6.33 6.68 -12.68
CA LEU A 7 -5.96 5.31 -12.31
C LEU A 7 -7.13 4.35 -12.58
N ALA A 8 -8.36 4.70 -12.20
CA ALA A 8 -9.54 3.87 -12.42
C ALA A 8 -9.74 3.48 -13.91
N GLU A 9 -9.57 4.43 -14.83
CA GLU A 9 -9.63 4.16 -16.28
C GLU A 9 -8.50 3.24 -16.73
N ALA A 10 -7.29 3.40 -16.19
CA ALA A 10 -6.16 2.52 -16.50
C ALA A 10 -6.40 1.07 -16.03
N LEU A 11 -7.04 0.89 -14.86
CA LEU A 11 -7.40 -0.44 -14.33
C LEU A 11 -8.47 -1.14 -15.16
N ALA A 12 -9.40 -0.36 -15.73
CA ALA A 12 -10.41 -0.89 -16.65
C ALA A 12 -9.77 -1.34 -17.98
N ALA A 13 -8.70 -0.66 -18.42
CA ALA A 13 -8.03 -0.95 -19.68
C ALA A 13 -6.97 -2.06 -19.58
N GLY A 14 -6.38 -2.29 -18.41
CA GLY A 14 -5.33 -3.30 -18.26
C GLY A 14 -4.71 -3.36 -16.87
N THR A 15 -3.53 -3.97 -16.81
CA THR A 15 -2.76 -4.11 -15.57
C THR A 15 -1.79 -2.94 -15.40
N VAL A 16 -1.75 -2.40 -14.18
CA VAL A 16 -0.90 -1.33 -13.68
C VAL A 16 0.09 -1.90 -12.67
N VAL A 17 1.34 -1.43 -12.73
CA VAL A 17 2.42 -1.88 -11.85
C VAL A 17 2.50 -0.99 -10.61
N LEU A 18 2.40 -1.58 -9.42
CA LEU A 18 2.69 -0.89 -8.16
C LEU A 18 4.20 -0.94 -7.86
N ASP A 19 4.65 -0.10 -6.95
CA ASP A 19 6.00 -0.15 -6.41
C ASP A 19 6.20 -1.35 -5.45
N GLY A 20 7.35 -1.35 -4.77
CA GLY A 20 7.76 -2.37 -3.82
C GLY A 20 7.83 -1.86 -2.38
N GLY A 21 8.51 -2.61 -1.51
CA GLY A 21 8.69 -2.23 -0.11
C GLY A 21 9.54 -0.96 0.03
N MET A 22 8.98 0.10 0.60
CA MET A 22 9.71 1.33 0.93
C MET A 22 10.90 1.04 1.87
N SER A 23 10.68 0.21 2.89
CA SER A 23 11.74 -0.20 3.83
C SER A 23 12.93 -0.83 3.12
N ASN A 24 12.67 -1.69 2.14
CA ASN A 24 13.70 -2.38 1.39
C ASN A 24 14.63 -1.43 0.64
N GLN A 25 14.05 -0.44 -0.03
CA GLN A 25 14.85 0.50 -0.81
C GLN A 25 15.68 1.41 0.11
N LEU A 26 15.11 1.82 1.25
CA LEU A 26 15.82 2.64 2.23
C LEU A 26 16.94 1.86 2.93
N GLU A 27 16.71 0.61 3.31
CA GLU A 27 17.75 -0.28 3.85
C GLU A 27 18.87 -0.52 2.84
N SER A 28 18.52 -0.80 1.58
CA SER A 28 19.51 -1.00 0.51
C SER A 28 20.34 0.26 0.23
N ALA A 29 19.77 1.45 0.48
CA ALA A 29 20.47 2.73 0.41
C ALA A 29 21.26 3.06 1.69
N GLY A 30 21.24 2.20 2.72
CA GLY A 30 22.02 2.34 3.94
C GLY A 30 21.36 3.16 5.05
N HIS A 31 20.04 3.38 4.99
CA HIS A 31 19.30 4.03 6.06
C HIS A 31 18.96 3.07 7.20
N ASP A 32 18.99 3.58 8.43
CA ASP A 32 18.63 2.83 9.64
C ASP A 32 17.10 2.79 9.83
N LEU A 33 16.52 1.59 9.85
CA LEU A 33 15.09 1.36 10.07
C LEU A 33 14.78 0.69 11.41
N SER A 34 15.72 0.69 12.35
CA SER A 34 15.55 0.02 13.65
C SER A 34 14.48 0.65 14.54
N ASP A 35 14.13 1.92 14.29
CA ASP A 35 13.08 2.65 14.99
C ASP A 35 11.68 2.12 14.66
N GLU A 36 10.83 1.96 15.68
CA GLU A 36 9.47 1.43 15.55
C GLU A 36 8.57 2.25 14.59
N LEU A 37 8.84 3.55 14.43
CA LEU A 37 8.15 4.45 13.51
C LEU A 37 9.12 4.99 12.45
N TRP A 38 10.02 4.14 11.96
CA TRP A 38 11.08 4.54 11.01
C TRP A 38 10.57 5.33 9.81
N SER A 39 9.39 4.98 9.28
CA SER A 39 8.81 5.65 8.11
C SER A 39 8.43 7.09 8.41
N ALA A 40 7.80 7.32 9.56
CA ALA A 40 7.48 8.65 10.08
C ALA A 40 8.75 9.45 10.46
N ARG A 41 9.77 8.79 11.01
CA ARG A 41 11.06 9.43 11.36
C ARG A 41 11.82 9.89 10.11
N LEU A 42 12.02 9.01 9.13
CA LEU A 42 12.75 9.36 7.90
C LEU A 42 12.02 10.41 7.08
N LEU A 43 10.68 10.41 7.09
CA LEU A 43 9.89 11.48 6.48
C LEU A 43 10.19 12.87 7.10
N ALA A 44 10.45 12.92 8.41
CA ALA A 44 10.79 14.15 9.11
C ALA A 44 12.26 14.55 8.99
N GLU A 45 13.16 13.57 9.03
CA GLU A 45 14.61 13.79 9.13
C GLU A 45 15.34 13.77 7.80
N ARG A 46 14.91 12.91 6.86
CA ARG A 46 15.60 12.58 5.60
C ARG A 46 14.62 12.51 4.41
N PRO A 47 13.81 13.54 4.14
CA PRO A 47 12.80 13.51 3.07
C PRO A 47 13.39 13.26 1.67
N GLU A 48 14.63 13.66 1.42
CA GLU A 48 15.33 13.39 0.17
C GLU A 48 15.49 11.89 -0.11
N ALA A 49 15.73 11.08 0.93
CA ALA A 49 15.87 9.64 0.80
C ALA A 49 14.55 8.98 0.37
N ILE A 50 13.42 9.51 0.84
CA ILE A 50 12.08 9.05 0.45
C ILE A 50 11.81 9.37 -1.03
N ALA A 51 12.15 10.58 -1.48
CA ALA A 51 12.02 10.96 -2.89
C ALA A 51 12.91 10.10 -3.80
N GLU A 52 14.15 9.82 -3.39
CA GLU A 52 15.08 8.94 -4.11
C GLU A 52 14.55 7.50 -4.19
N ALA A 53 13.96 6.99 -3.10
CA ALA A 53 13.34 5.66 -3.09
C ALA A 53 12.16 5.55 -4.06
N HIS A 54 11.25 6.52 -4.06
CA HIS A 54 10.15 6.58 -5.03
C HIS A 54 10.65 6.66 -6.47
N LEU A 55 11.68 7.48 -6.71
CA LEU A 55 12.27 7.64 -8.03
C LEU A 55 12.87 6.32 -8.54
N ALA A 56 13.55 5.56 -7.68
CA ALA A 56 14.10 4.26 -8.03
C ALA A 56 13.00 3.27 -8.48
N TYR A 57 11.83 3.27 -7.84
CA TYR A 57 10.70 2.43 -8.26
C TYR A 57 10.09 2.89 -9.58
N PHE A 58 9.94 4.20 -9.79
CA PHE A 58 9.51 4.72 -11.09
C PHE A 58 10.52 4.40 -12.20
N GLU A 59 11.82 4.43 -11.95
CA GLU A 59 12.82 4.03 -12.95
C GLU A 59 12.79 2.53 -13.23
N ALA A 60 12.47 1.71 -12.22
CA ALA A 60 12.31 0.27 -12.36
C ALA A 60 11.04 -0.18 -13.08
N GLY A 61 10.06 0.70 -13.27
CA GLY A 61 8.85 0.38 -14.03
C GLY A 61 7.54 0.45 -13.27
N ALA A 62 7.54 0.85 -11.99
CA ALA A 62 6.31 1.11 -11.24
C ALA A 62 5.50 2.23 -11.90
N ASP A 63 4.22 2.04 -12.11
CA ASP A 63 3.31 3.10 -12.57
C ASP A 63 2.75 3.90 -11.38
N VAL A 64 2.70 3.31 -10.19
CA VAL A 64 2.18 3.94 -8.96
C VAL A 64 3.25 3.89 -7.87
N ALA A 65 3.48 5.01 -7.19
CA ALA A 65 4.24 5.05 -5.95
C ALA A 65 3.30 5.13 -4.73
N ILE A 66 3.52 4.30 -3.72
CA ILE A 66 2.79 4.31 -2.45
C ILE A 66 3.58 5.13 -1.43
N THR A 67 3.01 6.22 -0.93
CA THR A 67 3.72 7.22 -0.10
C THR A 67 4.24 6.65 1.22
N SER A 68 5.29 7.25 1.78
CA SER A 68 5.85 6.89 3.08
C SER A 68 4.99 7.38 4.28
N SER A 69 3.68 7.11 4.27
CA SER A 69 2.72 7.52 5.31
C SER A 69 2.06 6.35 6.06
N TYR A 70 2.48 5.11 5.82
CA TYR A 70 1.90 3.89 6.42
C TYR A 70 1.71 3.98 7.95
N GLN A 71 2.77 4.32 8.69
CA GLN A 71 2.73 4.49 10.15
C GLN A 71 2.54 5.95 10.59
N ALA A 72 2.59 6.89 9.65
CA ALA A 72 2.45 8.31 9.95
C ALA A 72 1.02 8.58 10.42
N THR A 73 0.88 8.99 11.68
CA THR A 73 -0.40 9.20 12.37
C THR A 73 -0.24 10.36 13.35
N PHE A 74 -1.33 11.06 13.68
CA PHE A 74 -1.25 12.14 14.66
C PHE A 74 -0.80 11.62 16.03
N GLU A 75 -1.30 10.46 16.43
CA GLU A 75 -0.98 9.78 17.68
C GLU A 75 0.48 9.29 17.71
N GLY A 76 0.95 8.65 16.64
CA GLY A 76 2.34 8.19 16.53
C GLY A 76 3.33 9.37 16.54
N PHE A 77 3.01 10.47 15.86
CA PHE A 77 3.82 11.69 15.91
C PHE A 77 3.79 12.36 17.28
N ALA A 78 2.61 12.42 17.93
CA ALA A 78 2.49 12.97 19.28
C ALA A 78 3.34 12.18 20.29
N GLY A 79 3.40 10.85 20.17
CA GLY A 79 4.29 9.99 20.95
C GLY A 79 5.78 10.31 20.79
N ARG A 80 6.16 11.00 19.71
CA ARG A 80 7.51 11.50 19.41
C ARG A 80 7.68 13.00 19.71
N GLY A 81 6.69 13.64 20.34
CA GLY A 81 6.72 15.06 20.66
C GLY A 81 6.48 15.98 19.46
N ILE A 82 5.98 15.45 18.34
CA ILE A 82 5.62 16.23 17.15
C ILE A 82 4.16 16.68 17.28
N GLY A 83 3.95 17.99 17.24
CA GLY A 83 2.60 18.59 17.33
C GLY A 83 1.74 18.33 16.09
N GLN A 84 0.43 18.47 16.26
CA GLN A 84 -0.57 18.16 15.22
C GLN A 84 -0.36 18.91 13.90
N GLU A 85 -0.01 20.20 13.95
CA GLU A 85 0.26 21.00 12.75
C GLU A 85 1.44 20.43 11.95
N ARG A 86 2.56 20.16 12.63
CA ARG A 86 3.74 19.55 12.00
C ARG A 86 3.46 18.13 11.51
N ALA A 87 2.66 17.35 12.22
CA ALA A 87 2.23 16.03 11.77
C ALA A 87 1.43 16.11 10.46
N ALA A 88 0.53 17.09 10.33
CA ALA A 88 -0.20 17.32 9.09
C ALA A 88 0.72 17.73 7.93
N GLU A 89 1.70 18.59 8.19
CA GLU A 89 2.72 18.96 7.19
C GLU A 89 3.53 17.75 6.73
N LEU A 90 3.92 16.85 7.63
CA LEU A 90 4.67 15.65 7.29
C LEU A 90 3.82 14.69 6.45
N LEU A 91 2.55 14.48 6.81
CA LEU A 91 1.63 13.67 6.02
C LEU A 91 1.50 14.22 4.58
N ALA A 92 1.28 15.54 4.43
CA ALA A 92 1.23 16.17 3.12
C ALA A 92 2.57 16.07 2.37
N LEU A 93 3.70 16.23 3.07
CA LEU A 93 5.04 16.09 2.50
C LEU A 93 5.25 14.70 1.89
N SER A 94 4.71 13.64 2.49
CA SER A 94 4.86 12.29 1.92
C SER A 94 4.28 12.17 0.51
N VAL A 95 3.15 12.84 0.23
CA VAL A 95 2.54 12.91 -1.10
C VAL A 95 3.38 13.76 -2.05
N GLU A 96 3.87 14.90 -1.58
CA GLU A 96 4.69 15.81 -2.39
C GLU A 96 6.01 15.19 -2.82
N LEU A 97 6.65 14.38 -1.96
CA LEU A 97 7.89 13.67 -2.29
C LEU A 97 7.67 12.62 -3.39
N ALA A 98 6.56 11.88 -3.35
CA ALA A 98 6.20 10.95 -4.41
C ALA A 98 5.88 11.69 -5.73
N ARG A 99 5.20 12.85 -5.66
CA ARG A 99 4.95 13.71 -6.84
C ARG A 99 6.23 14.27 -7.43
N GLU A 100 7.18 14.67 -6.58
CA GLU A 100 8.50 15.12 -7.02
C GLU A 100 9.27 14.00 -7.72
N ALA A 101 9.28 12.80 -7.13
CA ALA A 101 9.87 11.63 -7.78
C ALA A 101 9.25 11.32 -9.15
N ALA A 102 7.93 11.44 -9.30
CA ALA A 102 7.25 11.27 -10.58
C ALA A 102 7.68 12.34 -11.61
N ARG A 103 7.84 13.61 -11.19
CA ARG A 103 8.36 14.68 -12.06
C ARG A 103 9.80 14.39 -12.50
N GLN A 104 10.65 13.93 -11.59
CA GLN A 104 12.03 13.57 -11.89
C GLN A 104 12.11 12.38 -12.85
N ALA A 105 11.32 11.33 -12.62
CA ALA A 105 11.25 10.18 -13.52
C ALA A 105 10.82 10.60 -14.93
N ALA A 106 9.80 11.46 -15.05
CA ALA A 106 9.38 12.01 -16.34
C ALA A 106 10.50 12.82 -17.03
N ALA A 107 11.23 13.65 -16.28
CA ALA A 107 12.38 14.39 -16.80
C ALA A 107 13.53 13.46 -17.25
N ARG A 108 13.63 12.26 -16.67
CA ARG A 108 14.59 11.21 -17.05
C ARG A 108 14.10 10.30 -18.19
N GLY A 109 12.94 10.61 -18.78
CA GLY A 109 12.44 9.93 -19.98
C GLY A 109 11.39 8.85 -19.71
N VAL A 110 10.85 8.74 -18.49
CA VAL A 110 9.68 7.90 -18.24
C VAL A 110 8.45 8.55 -18.87
N THR A 111 7.87 7.89 -19.87
CA THR A 111 6.75 8.43 -20.68
C THR A 111 5.38 7.84 -20.34
N ARG A 112 5.34 6.75 -19.58
CA ARG A 112 4.08 6.14 -19.12
C ARG A 112 3.43 7.00 -18.01
N PRO A 113 2.12 6.88 -17.80
CA PRO A 113 1.45 7.51 -16.66
C PRO A 113 2.12 7.16 -15.33
N LEU A 114 2.27 8.16 -14.45
CA LEU A 114 2.82 8.00 -13.11
C LEU A 114 1.81 8.53 -12.09
N TRP A 115 1.34 7.65 -11.21
CA TRP A 115 0.37 7.97 -10.17
C TRP A 115 0.99 7.89 -8.77
N VAL A 116 0.33 8.56 -7.82
CA VAL A 116 0.71 8.58 -6.40
C VAL A 116 -0.47 8.08 -5.57
N ALA A 117 -0.24 7.03 -4.80
CA ALA A 117 -1.17 6.48 -3.84
C ALA A 117 -0.76 6.88 -2.42
N ALA A 118 -1.61 7.59 -1.69
CA ALA A 118 -1.31 7.93 -0.31
C ALA A 118 -1.56 6.74 0.62
N SER A 119 -0.50 6.23 1.24
CA SER A 119 -0.54 5.07 2.15
C SER A 119 -1.30 5.38 3.44
N VAL A 120 -2.21 4.47 3.81
CA VAL A 120 -3.01 4.51 5.03
C VAL A 120 -2.94 3.13 5.67
N GLY A 121 -1.97 2.93 6.56
CA GLY A 121 -1.83 1.68 7.32
C GLY A 121 -2.86 1.53 8.43
N PRO A 122 -3.04 0.30 8.98
CA PRO A 122 -4.00 0.04 10.04
C PRO A 122 -3.54 0.65 11.37
N TYR A 123 -4.46 0.77 12.32
CA TYR A 123 -4.19 1.13 13.71
C TYR A 123 -3.08 0.27 14.32
N GLY A 124 -3.05 -1.03 14.02
CA GLY A 124 -2.00 -1.93 14.49
C GLY A 124 -0.58 -1.51 14.09
N ALA A 125 -0.41 -0.86 12.94
CA ALA A 125 0.91 -0.40 12.48
C ALA A 125 1.43 0.80 13.28
N MET A 126 0.54 1.58 13.90
CA MET A 126 0.90 2.67 14.82
C MET A 126 1.35 2.11 16.18
N LEU A 127 0.74 1.02 16.65
CA LEU A 127 1.11 0.37 17.91
C LEU A 127 2.52 -0.24 17.87
N ALA A 128 3.00 -0.58 16.66
CA ALA A 128 4.32 -1.17 16.42
C ALA A 128 4.60 -2.48 17.21
N ASP A 129 3.54 -3.22 17.54
CA ASP A 129 3.59 -4.48 18.32
C ASP A 129 3.18 -5.70 17.49
N GLY A 130 3.13 -5.57 16.15
CA GLY A 130 2.71 -6.62 15.23
C GLY A 130 1.19 -6.83 15.16
N SER A 131 0.39 -5.97 15.79
CA SER A 131 -1.07 -6.06 15.74
C SER A 131 -1.65 -5.85 14.35
N GLU A 132 -0.92 -5.25 13.40
CA GLU A 132 -1.30 -5.20 11.97
C GLU A 132 -1.39 -6.58 11.30
N TYR A 133 -0.89 -7.64 11.97
CA TYR A 133 -1.04 -9.04 11.54
C TYR A 133 -1.89 -9.88 12.52
N ARG A 134 -2.64 -9.23 13.42
CA ARG A 134 -3.56 -9.88 14.37
C ARG A 134 -4.97 -9.27 14.33
N GLY A 135 -5.09 -7.95 14.19
CA GLY A 135 -6.34 -7.20 14.33
C GLY A 135 -6.92 -7.29 15.74
N ARG A 136 -8.24 -7.10 15.88
CA ARG A 136 -8.97 -7.24 17.16
C ARG A 136 -8.38 -6.39 18.30
N TYR A 137 -8.17 -5.11 18.04
CA TYR A 137 -7.54 -4.16 18.97
C TYR A 137 -8.37 -3.84 20.23
N GLY A 138 -9.61 -4.32 20.30
CA GLY A 138 -10.56 -3.96 21.36
C GLY A 138 -11.22 -2.59 21.16
N LEU A 139 -11.13 -2.03 19.95
CA LEU A 139 -11.77 -0.78 19.55
C LEU A 139 -13.04 -1.05 18.74
N SER A 140 -14.02 -0.16 18.88
CA SER A 140 -15.22 -0.12 18.04
C SER A 140 -14.93 0.51 16.67
N VAL A 141 -15.82 0.25 15.70
CA VAL A 141 -15.78 0.88 14.37
C VAL A 141 -15.73 2.41 14.47
N ASP A 142 -16.52 3.01 15.36
CA ASP A 142 -16.57 4.47 15.56
C ASP A 142 -15.28 5.04 16.18
N GLU A 143 -14.54 4.25 16.96
CA GLU A 143 -13.22 4.63 17.48
C GLU A 143 -12.16 4.59 16.39
N LEU A 144 -12.17 3.54 15.57
CA LEU A 144 -11.27 3.38 14.44
C LEU A 144 -11.53 4.45 13.37
N GLU A 145 -12.78 4.82 13.13
CA GLU A 145 -13.14 5.89 12.20
C GLU A 145 -12.58 7.23 12.69
N ARG A 146 -12.75 7.55 13.98
CA ARG A 146 -12.19 8.77 14.58
C ARG A 146 -10.66 8.82 14.53
N PHE A 147 -10.00 7.68 14.62
CA PHE A 147 -8.56 7.58 14.46
C PHE A 147 -8.12 7.85 13.01
N HIS A 148 -8.74 7.20 12.03
CA HIS A 148 -8.31 7.31 10.64
C HIS A 148 -8.71 8.62 9.95
N ARG A 149 -9.90 9.14 10.26
CA ARG A 149 -10.52 10.25 9.53
C ARG A 149 -9.63 11.50 9.44
N PRO A 150 -9.02 12.03 10.51
CA PRO A 150 -8.19 13.22 10.41
C PRO A 150 -6.99 13.04 9.48
N ARG A 151 -6.33 11.87 9.53
CA ARG A 151 -5.19 11.56 8.65
C ARG A 151 -5.63 11.49 7.19
N LEU A 152 -6.77 10.84 6.94
CA LEU A 152 -7.34 10.73 5.60
C LEU A 152 -7.71 12.10 5.01
N GLU A 153 -8.23 13.03 5.81
CA GLU A 153 -8.53 14.39 5.37
C GLU A 153 -7.27 15.15 4.95
N VAL A 154 -6.17 15.03 5.71
CA VAL A 154 -4.89 15.64 5.34
C VAL A 154 -4.31 15.02 4.08
N LEU A 155 -4.30 13.69 3.99
CA LEU A 155 -3.76 12.99 2.82
C LEU A 155 -4.58 13.30 1.57
N ALA A 156 -5.92 13.29 1.65
CA ALA A 156 -6.79 13.67 0.53
C ALA A 156 -6.57 15.14 0.12
N GLY A 157 -6.44 16.04 1.10
CA GLY A 157 -6.15 17.46 0.86
C GLY A 157 -4.80 17.72 0.19
N ALA A 158 -3.84 16.81 0.31
CA ALA A 158 -2.54 16.86 -0.36
C ALA A 158 -2.59 16.40 -1.84
N GLY A 159 -3.74 15.95 -2.34
CA GLY A 159 -3.96 15.65 -3.76
C GLY A 159 -3.24 14.41 -4.34
N PRO A 160 -3.21 13.25 -3.66
CA PRO A 160 -2.81 11.99 -4.29
C PRO A 160 -3.84 11.61 -5.37
N ASP A 161 -3.48 10.67 -6.25
CA ASP A 161 -4.42 10.13 -7.24
C ASP A 161 -5.39 9.12 -6.63
N VAL A 162 -5.00 8.47 -5.53
CA VAL A 162 -5.75 7.44 -4.84
C VAL A 162 -5.27 7.31 -3.38
N LEU A 163 -6.12 6.80 -2.49
CA LEU A 163 -5.78 6.39 -1.13
C LEU A 163 -5.54 4.87 -1.09
N ALA A 164 -4.42 4.44 -0.53
CA ALA A 164 -4.08 3.04 -0.33
C ALA A 164 -4.45 2.62 1.09
N LEU A 165 -5.66 2.11 1.29
CA LEU A 165 -6.09 1.54 2.57
C LEU A 165 -5.51 0.13 2.66
N GLU A 166 -4.39 -0.04 3.35
CA GLU A 166 -3.56 -1.22 3.14
C GLU A 166 -3.16 -1.95 4.41
N THR A 167 -2.86 -3.24 4.25
CA THR A 167 -2.48 -4.18 5.31
C THR A 167 -3.55 -4.26 6.41
N VAL A 168 -4.83 -4.05 6.06
CA VAL A 168 -5.92 -4.07 7.04
C VAL A 168 -6.15 -5.51 7.52
N PRO A 169 -5.97 -5.83 8.81
CA PRO A 169 -6.14 -7.21 9.29
C PRO A 169 -7.58 -7.55 9.66
N ASP A 170 -8.44 -6.55 9.83
CA ASP A 170 -9.74 -6.68 10.49
C ASP A 170 -10.88 -6.07 9.66
N ALA A 171 -12.00 -6.80 9.55
CA ALA A 171 -13.20 -6.31 8.86
C ALA A 171 -13.82 -5.09 9.56
N ASP A 172 -13.73 -4.99 10.89
CA ASP A 172 -14.29 -3.85 11.64
C ASP A 172 -13.49 -2.56 11.33
N GLU A 173 -12.18 -2.68 11.16
CA GLU A 173 -11.33 -1.57 10.74
C GLU A 173 -11.54 -1.21 9.27
N ALA A 174 -11.73 -2.21 8.41
CA ALA A 174 -12.11 -1.95 7.03
C ALA A 174 -13.43 -1.17 6.95
N GLU A 175 -14.45 -1.55 7.72
CA GLU A 175 -15.70 -0.78 7.79
C GLU A 175 -15.45 0.68 8.24
N ALA A 176 -14.63 0.88 9.26
CA ALA A 176 -14.27 2.21 9.75
C ALA A 176 -13.57 3.06 8.68
N LEU A 177 -12.62 2.48 7.95
CA LEU A 177 -11.92 3.13 6.84
C LEU A 177 -12.87 3.48 5.70
N LEU A 178 -13.77 2.56 5.32
CA LEU A 178 -14.78 2.80 4.29
C LEU A 178 -15.75 3.92 4.66
N ARG A 179 -16.09 4.08 5.95
CA ARG A 179 -16.85 5.24 6.43
C ARG A 179 -16.00 6.51 6.36
N ALA A 180 -14.74 6.44 6.80
CA ALA A 180 -13.85 7.59 6.88
C ALA A 180 -13.52 8.21 5.50
N VAL A 181 -13.42 7.41 4.43
CA VAL A 181 -13.13 7.90 3.07
C VAL A 181 -14.30 8.61 2.39
N ARG A 182 -15.53 8.44 2.87
CA ARG A 182 -16.72 9.05 2.26
C ARG A 182 -16.62 10.57 2.22
N GLY A 183 -16.86 11.12 1.04
CA GLY A 183 -16.88 12.57 0.81
C GLY A 183 -15.50 13.23 0.74
N LEU A 184 -14.39 12.47 0.74
CA LEU A 184 -13.05 13.04 0.58
C LEU A 184 -12.72 13.42 -0.87
N GLY A 185 -13.47 12.90 -1.85
CA GLY A 185 -13.29 13.24 -3.27
C GLY A 185 -12.06 12.63 -3.93
N VAL A 186 -11.39 11.68 -3.26
CA VAL A 186 -10.23 10.93 -3.77
C VAL A 186 -10.61 9.44 -3.76
N PRO A 187 -10.41 8.68 -4.87
CA PRO A 187 -10.70 7.26 -4.88
C PRO A 187 -9.76 6.49 -3.93
N ALA A 188 -10.12 5.28 -3.58
CA ALA A 188 -9.33 4.41 -2.71
C ALA A 188 -9.23 2.98 -3.27
N TRP A 189 -8.23 2.23 -2.83
CA TRP A 189 -8.33 0.78 -2.80
C TRP A 189 -8.34 0.29 -1.35
N LEU A 190 -8.89 -0.90 -1.14
CA LEU A 190 -8.84 -1.61 0.14
C LEU A 190 -8.07 -2.92 -0.01
N SER A 191 -7.01 -3.07 0.76
CA SER A 191 -6.16 -4.26 0.77
C SER A 191 -6.05 -4.85 2.17
N TYR A 192 -6.36 -6.14 2.28
CA TYR A 192 -6.27 -6.88 3.52
C TYR A 192 -4.92 -7.57 3.69
N SER A 193 -4.46 -7.68 4.94
CA SER A 193 -3.47 -8.68 5.33
C SER A 193 -4.18 -10.00 5.66
N VAL A 194 -3.66 -11.12 5.14
CA VAL A 194 -4.37 -12.41 5.14
C VAL A 194 -3.49 -13.58 5.57
N ALA A 195 -4.15 -14.69 5.93
CA ALA A 195 -3.55 -16.00 6.09
C ALA A 195 -4.52 -17.04 5.49
N GLY A 196 -4.14 -17.64 4.35
CA GLY A 196 -5.02 -18.50 3.57
C GLY A 196 -6.28 -17.75 3.10
N ASP A 197 -7.46 -18.30 3.41
CA ASP A 197 -8.77 -17.77 2.99
C ASP A 197 -9.41 -16.82 4.01
N ARG A 198 -8.62 -16.30 4.97
CA ARG A 198 -9.09 -15.41 6.04
C ARG A 198 -8.23 -14.16 6.18
N THR A 199 -8.85 -13.08 6.66
CA THR A 199 -8.12 -11.94 7.20
C THR A 199 -7.27 -12.38 8.40
N ARG A 200 -6.28 -11.56 8.79
CA ARG A 200 -5.47 -11.85 9.99
C ARG A 200 -6.27 -11.88 11.30
N ALA A 201 -7.36 -11.12 11.40
CA ALA A 201 -8.32 -11.18 12.50
C ALA A 201 -9.31 -12.36 12.41
N GLY A 202 -9.20 -13.17 11.36
CA GLY A 202 -9.89 -14.43 11.22
C GLY A 202 -11.29 -14.34 10.62
N GLN A 203 -11.66 -13.28 9.90
CA GLN A 203 -12.89 -13.24 9.10
C GLN A 203 -12.69 -13.93 7.75
N PRO A 204 -13.70 -14.63 7.19
CA PRO A 204 -13.63 -15.15 5.83
C PRO A 204 -13.44 -14.02 4.81
N LEU A 205 -12.56 -14.20 3.82
CA LEU A 205 -12.29 -13.16 2.83
C LEU A 205 -13.51 -12.77 1.99
N GLN A 206 -14.42 -13.71 1.75
CA GLN A 206 -15.67 -13.42 1.06
C GLN A 206 -16.51 -12.36 1.81
N GLU A 207 -16.59 -12.45 3.14
CA GLU A 207 -17.33 -11.48 3.95
C GLU A 207 -16.59 -10.15 4.04
N ALA A 208 -15.26 -10.20 4.19
CA ALA A 208 -14.43 -9.01 4.26
C ALA A 208 -14.50 -8.18 2.96
N PHE A 209 -14.31 -8.82 1.79
CA PHE A 209 -14.38 -8.12 0.50
C PHE A 209 -15.79 -7.57 0.19
N ALA A 210 -16.85 -8.22 0.67
CA ALA A 210 -18.21 -7.77 0.45
C ALA A 210 -18.48 -6.37 1.04
N LEU A 211 -17.75 -5.97 2.08
CA LEU A 211 -17.87 -4.62 2.68
C LEU A 211 -17.62 -3.49 1.68
N ALA A 212 -16.74 -3.72 0.71
CA ALA A 212 -16.33 -2.72 -0.26
C ALA A 212 -17.05 -2.85 -1.62
N ALA A 213 -17.87 -3.89 -1.83
CA ALA A 213 -18.48 -4.18 -3.14
C ALA A 213 -19.32 -3.01 -3.69
N ASP A 214 -20.14 -2.40 -2.82
CA ASP A 214 -21.05 -1.30 -3.18
C ASP A 214 -20.54 0.08 -2.72
N VAL A 215 -19.22 0.22 -2.51
CA VAL A 215 -18.60 1.51 -2.17
C VAL A 215 -17.99 2.11 -3.43
N ASP A 216 -18.57 3.21 -3.91
CA ASP A 216 -18.18 3.87 -5.17
C ASP A 216 -16.78 4.49 -5.09
N GLU A 217 -16.37 4.97 -3.92
CA GLU A 217 -15.03 5.49 -3.70
C GLU A 217 -13.94 4.41 -3.86
N VAL A 218 -14.28 3.13 -3.67
CA VAL A 218 -13.33 2.03 -3.77
C VAL A 218 -13.23 1.53 -5.22
N ILE A 219 -12.08 1.77 -5.85
CA ILE A 219 -11.82 1.40 -7.25
C ILE A 219 -11.13 0.04 -7.40
N ALA A 220 -10.58 -0.51 -6.32
CA ALA A 220 -9.98 -1.84 -6.29
C ALA A 220 -10.01 -2.45 -4.88
N VAL A 221 -10.02 -3.77 -4.81
CA VAL A 221 -9.94 -4.53 -3.55
C VAL A 221 -8.93 -5.66 -3.66
N GLY A 222 -8.28 -6.08 -2.58
CA GLY A 222 -7.43 -7.25 -2.64
C GLY A 222 -6.55 -7.46 -1.41
N VAL A 223 -5.31 -7.89 -1.64
CA VAL A 223 -4.42 -8.34 -0.55
C VAL A 223 -2.99 -7.85 -0.72
N ASN A 224 -2.35 -7.58 0.41
CA ASN A 224 -0.94 -7.24 0.46
C ASN A 224 -0.28 -7.75 1.73
N CYS A 225 1.05 -7.73 1.73
CA CYS A 225 1.85 -8.15 2.88
C CYS A 225 1.50 -9.55 3.42
N CYS A 226 1.05 -10.42 2.52
CA CYS A 226 0.84 -11.86 2.72
C CYS A 226 1.93 -12.66 1.97
N VAL A 227 1.93 -13.97 2.16
CA VAL A 227 2.81 -14.86 1.38
C VAL A 227 2.27 -15.01 -0.05
N PRO A 228 3.12 -15.10 -1.09
CA PRO A 228 2.67 -15.21 -2.49
C PRO A 228 1.67 -16.34 -2.77
N GLU A 229 1.72 -17.42 -2.00
CA GLU A 229 0.86 -18.60 -2.12
C GLU A 229 -0.61 -18.31 -1.76
N ASP A 230 -0.87 -17.31 -0.91
CA ASP A 230 -2.24 -16.93 -0.51
C ASP A 230 -2.94 -16.04 -1.56
N VAL A 231 -2.18 -15.47 -2.50
CA VAL A 231 -2.66 -14.41 -3.39
C VAL A 231 -3.68 -14.92 -4.42
N GLU A 232 -3.44 -16.06 -5.05
CA GLU A 232 -4.29 -16.54 -6.15
C GLU A 232 -5.75 -16.76 -5.71
N GLY A 233 -5.96 -17.48 -4.60
CA GLY A 233 -7.30 -17.69 -4.04
C GLY A 233 -7.97 -16.39 -3.56
N ALA A 234 -7.19 -15.44 -3.03
CA ALA A 234 -7.71 -14.13 -2.66
C ALA A 234 -8.16 -13.31 -3.87
N VAL A 235 -7.41 -13.37 -4.99
CA VAL A 235 -7.77 -12.70 -6.24
C VAL A 235 -9.09 -13.20 -6.79
N GLU A 236 -9.24 -14.52 -6.92
CA GLU A 236 -10.47 -15.14 -7.41
C GLU A 236 -11.67 -14.75 -6.53
N THR A 237 -11.48 -14.76 -5.21
CA THR A 237 -12.52 -14.38 -4.25
C THR A 237 -12.90 -12.91 -4.38
N ALA A 238 -11.92 -12.00 -4.41
CA ALA A 238 -12.14 -10.56 -4.50
C ALA A 238 -12.85 -10.18 -5.82
N ALA A 239 -12.38 -10.73 -6.95
CA ALA A 239 -12.96 -10.50 -8.27
C ALA A 239 -14.42 -10.98 -8.33
N ARG A 240 -14.70 -12.18 -7.83
CA ARG A 240 -16.05 -12.76 -7.80
C ARG A 240 -17.01 -11.97 -6.90
N VAL A 241 -16.57 -11.57 -5.71
CA VAL A 241 -17.42 -10.97 -4.69
C VAL A 241 -17.75 -9.51 -5.01
N THR A 242 -16.77 -8.76 -5.54
CA THR A 242 -16.92 -7.31 -5.72
C THR A 242 -17.14 -6.90 -7.17
N GLY A 243 -16.71 -7.71 -8.14
CA GLY A 243 -16.66 -7.30 -9.56
C GLY A 243 -15.69 -6.15 -9.86
N LYS A 244 -14.91 -5.70 -8.86
CA LYS A 244 -13.94 -4.62 -9.00
C LYS A 244 -12.57 -5.15 -9.44
N PRO A 245 -11.71 -4.31 -10.05
CA PRO A 245 -10.29 -4.61 -10.22
C PRO A 245 -9.65 -5.11 -8.92
N VAL A 246 -8.79 -6.13 -9.03
CA VAL A 246 -8.10 -6.68 -7.86
C VAL A 246 -6.70 -6.09 -7.72
N VAL A 247 -6.33 -5.68 -6.51
CA VAL A 247 -4.97 -5.23 -6.15
C VAL A 247 -4.21 -6.32 -5.40
N VAL A 248 -2.97 -6.60 -5.82
CA VAL A 248 -2.09 -7.57 -5.16
C VAL A 248 -0.66 -7.08 -5.06
N TYR A 249 -0.08 -7.14 -3.87
CA TYR A 249 1.33 -6.82 -3.66
C TYR A 249 1.84 -7.60 -2.43
N PRO A 250 2.16 -8.90 -2.58
CA PRO A 250 2.59 -9.75 -1.47
C PRO A 250 4.04 -9.45 -1.05
N ASN A 251 4.48 -10.08 0.03
CA ASN A 251 5.89 -10.14 0.39
C ASN A 251 6.69 -10.99 -0.60
N SER A 252 8.02 -10.97 -0.52
CA SER A 252 8.90 -11.83 -1.37
C SER A 252 8.64 -13.33 -1.18
N GLY A 253 8.07 -13.76 -0.06
CA GLY A 253 7.92 -15.17 0.35
C GLY A 253 8.92 -15.60 1.42
N GLU A 254 9.89 -14.74 1.77
CA GLU A 254 10.68 -14.92 2.99
C GLU A 254 9.77 -14.83 4.24
N ALA A 255 10.14 -15.55 5.31
CA ALA A 255 9.42 -15.52 6.58
C ALA A 255 10.07 -14.51 7.53
N TRP A 256 9.24 -13.71 8.21
CA TRP A 256 9.71 -12.82 9.26
C TRP A 256 9.89 -13.59 10.57
N ASN A 257 11.10 -13.58 11.13
CA ASN A 257 11.37 -14.08 12.47
C ASN A 257 11.32 -12.91 13.47
N ALA A 258 10.29 -12.90 14.32
CA ALA A 258 10.07 -11.85 15.30
C ALA A 258 11.10 -11.85 16.45
N GLU A 259 11.70 -13.00 16.79
CA GLU A 259 12.71 -13.11 17.85
C GLU A 259 14.04 -12.49 17.42
N SER A 260 14.51 -12.82 16.22
CA SER A 260 15.74 -12.28 15.67
C SER A 260 15.57 -10.94 14.95
N ARG A 261 14.32 -10.54 14.67
CA ARG A 261 13.95 -9.36 13.86
C ARG A 261 14.61 -9.41 12.47
N THR A 262 14.65 -10.59 11.86
CA THR A 262 15.26 -10.81 10.54
C THR A 262 14.34 -11.61 9.63
N TRP A 263 14.51 -11.41 8.32
CA TRP A 263 13.90 -12.26 7.30
C TRP A 263 14.73 -13.53 7.08
N GLU A 264 14.04 -14.66 6.98
CA GLU A 264 14.64 -15.98 6.75
C GLU A 264 14.01 -16.65 5.52
N GLY A 265 14.81 -17.44 4.80
CA GLY A 265 14.36 -18.22 3.64
C GLY A 265 14.81 -17.64 2.30
N ARG A 266 14.04 -17.94 1.25
CA ARG A 266 14.28 -17.46 -0.12
C ARG A 266 12.98 -16.88 -0.66
N SER A 267 13.11 -15.91 -1.55
CA SER A 267 11.97 -15.39 -2.32
C SER A 267 11.26 -16.54 -3.05
N THR A 268 9.95 -16.65 -2.88
CA THR A 268 9.06 -17.51 -3.67
C THR A 268 8.38 -16.75 -4.80
N PHE A 269 8.62 -15.42 -4.88
CA PHE A 269 8.09 -14.54 -5.90
C PHE A 269 8.65 -14.87 -7.30
N THR A 270 7.77 -15.25 -8.23
CA THR A 270 8.13 -15.67 -9.59
C THR A 270 7.33 -14.94 -10.70
N PRO A 271 7.89 -14.77 -11.91
CA PRO A 271 7.14 -14.27 -13.07
C PRO A 271 5.89 -15.08 -13.41
N GLU A 272 5.91 -16.39 -13.15
CA GLU A 272 4.77 -17.29 -13.35
C GLU A 272 3.59 -16.92 -12.44
N GLN A 273 3.86 -16.62 -11.16
CA GLN A 273 2.82 -16.16 -10.23
C GLN A 273 2.22 -14.82 -10.67
N VAL A 274 3.05 -13.87 -11.12
CA VAL A 274 2.58 -12.58 -11.64
C VAL A 274 1.62 -12.77 -12.82
N ARG A 275 1.92 -13.70 -13.74
CA ARG A 275 1.02 -14.06 -14.85
C ARG A 275 -0.28 -14.68 -14.34
N GLY A 276 -0.19 -15.65 -13.43
CA GLY A 276 -1.36 -16.30 -12.83
C GLY A 276 -2.29 -15.32 -12.11
N TRP A 277 -1.74 -14.36 -11.36
CA TRP A 277 -2.53 -13.32 -10.70
C TRP A 277 -3.26 -12.43 -11.72
N ARG A 278 -2.59 -12.01 -12.79
CA ARG A 278 -3.21 -11.23 -13.87
C ARG A 278 -4.36 -12.00 -14.53
N GLU A 279 -4.14 -13.27 -14.84
CA GLU A 279 -5.13 -14.17 -15.45
C GLU A 279 -6.34 -14.37 -14.53
N SER A 280 -6.11 -14.45 -13.22
CA SER A 280 -7.15 -14.61 -12.19
C SER A 280 -7.96 -13.35 -11.92
N GLY A 281 -7.51 -12.18 -12.39
CA GLY A 281 -8.24 -10.92 -12.29
C GLY A 281 -7.49 -9.75 -11.66
N ALA A 282 -6.23 -9.93 -11.26
CA ALA A 282 -5.41 -8.83 -10.74
C ALA A 282 -5.15 -7.76 -11.82
N ARG A 283 -5.32 -6.49 -11.43
CA ARG A 283 -5.12 -5.31 -12.27
C ARG A 283 -4.18 -4.29 -11.67
N LEU A 284 -3.91 -4.34 -10.36
CA LEU A 284 -2.77 -3.65 -9.75
C LEU A 284 -1.84 -4.71 -9.17
N ILE A 285 -0.59 -4.73 -9.59
CA ILE A 285 0.38 -5.75 -9.17
C ILE A 285 1.70 -5.10 -8.80
N GLY A 286 2.21 -5.36 -7.59
CA GLY A 286 3.54 -4.96 -7.15
C GLY A 286 4.07 -5.84 -6.04
N GLY A 287 4.75 -5.26 -5.04
CA GLY A 287 5.21 -6.01 -3.87
C GLY A 287 5.21 -5.21 -2.56
N CYS A 288 5.28 -5.93 -1.45
CA CYS A 288 5.34 -5.39 -0.09
C CYS A 288 6.76 -5.63 0.47
N CYS A 289 6.88 -6.24 1.65
CA CYS A 289 8.18 -6.50 2.25
C CYS A 289 9.07 -7.37 1.35
N ARG A 290 10.35 -7.00 1.28
CA ARG A 290 11.41 -7.72 0.58
C ARG A 290 11.34 -7.68 -0.95
N VAL A 291 10.45 -6.88 -1.51
CA VAL A 291 10.35 -6.64 -2.96
C VAL A 291 10.96 -5.29 -3.28
N GLY A 292 12.16 -5.28 -3.87
CA GLY A 292 12.89 -4.07 -4.27
C GLY A 292 12.73 -3.73 -5.76
N PRO A 293 13.41 -2.66 -6.25
CA PRO A 293 13.30 -2.20 -7.64
C PRO A 293 13.59 -3.28 -8.69
N GLU A 294 14.55 -4.16 -8.46
CA GLU A 294 14.88 -5.27 -9.38
C GLU A 294 13.69 -6.23 -9.59
N ALA A 295 12.92 -6.50 -8.55
CA ALA A 295 11.72 -7.32 -8.64
C ALA A 295 10.58 -6.58 -9.35
N ILE A 296 10.46 -5.27 -9.14
CA ILE A 296 9.48 -4.43 -9.86
C ILE A 296 9.78 -4.36 -11.36
N ASP A 297 11.05 -4.27 -11.76
CA ASP A 297 11.45 -4.37 -13.19
C ASP A 297 11.05 -5.73 -13.79
N SER A 298 11.25 -6.82 -13.04
CA SER A 298 10.81 -8.15 -13.45
C SER A 298 9.28 -8.24 -13.61
N ILE A 299 8.50 -7.68 -12.68
CA ILE A 299 7.03 -7.60 -12.76
C ILE A 299 6.63 -6.81 -14.01
N ALA A 300 7.20 -5.62 -14.21
CA ALA A 300 6.88 -4.75 -15.33
C ALA A 300 7.16 -5.43 -16.69
N ARG A 301 8.31 -6.09 -16.84
CA ARG A 301 8.64 -6.86 -18.06
C ARG A 301 7.68 -8.02 -18.29
N THR A 302 7.34 -8.74 -17.22
CA THR A 302 6.41 -9.89 -17.29
C THR A 302 5.02 -9.45 -17.75
N LEU A 303 4.52 -8.32 -17.24
CA LEU A 303 3.21 -7.79 -17.59
C LEU A 303 3.19 -7.12 -18.97
N ALA A 304 4.31 -6.56 -19.44
CA ALA A 304 4.45 -6.00 -20.78
C ALA A 304 4.52 -7.08 -21.87
N ALA A 305 5.18 -8.22 -21.60
CA ALA A 305 5.36 -9.30 -22.57
C ALA A 305 4.07 -10.04 -22.95
N GLY A 306 3.00 -9.88 -22.16
CA GLY A 306 1.67 -10.46 -22.43
C GLY A 306 0.63 -9.42 -22.88
N ARG A 307 1.04 -8.30 -23.46
CA ARG A 307 0.15 -7.32 -24.10
C ARG A 307 0.13 -7.51 -25.61
#